data_AF-B1J7W1-F1
#
_entry.id   AF-B1J7W1-F1
#
_cell.length_a   1.000
_cell.length_b   1.000
_cell.length_c   1.000
_cell.angle_alpha   90.00
_cell.angle_beta   90.00
_cell.angle_gamma   90.00
#
_symmetry.space_group_name_H-M   'P 1'
#
loop_
_entity.id
_entity.type
_entity.pdbx_description
1 polymer ?
#
loop_
_entity_poly.entity_id
_entity_poly.type
_entity_poly.pdbx_seq_one_letter_code
_entity_poly.pdbx_strand_id
1 'polypeptide(L)'
;MSRSVISLNQTLLDLRNEGFELEVREGHLVVHSIPYLNAQGEVKRGTFFCPLDQPSPDVVGTPSTHVMHFIGESPHKHNGGRITAIEYSAGTLPLTSSLVANFAFSNKPQGTNGFASFYDKVWHYTRILWNEARAADPDVTPLTYKVVEAESPDSVFHYEDTASARYGTTALNARFSSLRIAIIGLGGTGA
;
A
#
# COMPACT_ATOMS: atom_id res chain seq x y z
N MET A 1 -0.16 24.77 -0.95
CA MET A 1 -1.09 23.68 -1.28
C MET A 1 -0.39 22.76 -2.27
N SER A 2 0.34 21.74 -1.81
CA SER A 2 0.88 20.72 -2.70
C SER A 2 -0.29 19.86 -3.21
N ARG A 3 -0.28 19.53 -4.51
CA ARG A 3 -1.26 18.59 -5.07
C ARG A 3 -0.99 17.20 -4.47
N SER A 4 -2.04 16.48 -4.09
CA SER A 4 -1.94 15.08 -3.67
C SER A 4 -1.24 14.25 -4.75
N VAL A 5 -0.28 13.40 -4.36
CA VAL A 5 0.44 12.47 -5.26
C VAL A 5 -0.52 11.68 -6.15
N ILE A 6 -1.66 11.28 -5.59
CA ILE A 6 -2.71 10.55 -6.32
C ILE A 6 -3.29 11.36 -7.49
N SER A 7 -3.38 12.69 -7.38
CA SER A 7 -3.92 13.55 -8.43
C SER A 7 -2.89 13.89 -9.52
N LEU A 8 -1.60 13.70 -9.24
CA LEU A 8 -0.52 13.96 -10.18
C LEU A 8 -0.17 12.73 -11.02
N ASN A 9 -0.60 11.54 -10.59
CA ASN A 9 -0.27 10.30 -11.26
C ASN A 9 -1.50 9.60 -11.87
N GLN A 10 -1.43 9.32 -13.17
CA GLN A 10 -2.53 8.69 -13.90
C GLN A 10 -2.90 7.30 -13.34
N THR A 11 -1.94 6.44 -13.03
CA THR A 11 -2.21 5.08 -12.52
C THR A 11 -2.94 5.11 -11.17
N LEU A 12 -2.55 6.01 -10.26
CA LEU A 12 -3.24 6.17 -8.98
C LEU A 12 -4.61 6.83 -9.15
N LEU A 13 -4.72 7.77 -10.08
CA LEU A 13 -5.97 8.42 -10.43
C LEU A 13 -6.97 7.43 -11.04
N ASP A 14 -6.52 6.51 -11.89
CA ASP A 14 -7.34 5.46 -12.49
C ASP A 14 -7.93 4.55 -11.41
N LEU A 15 -7.11 4.05 -10.48
CA LEU A 15 -7.59 3.25 -9.35
C LEU A 15 -8.61 4.04 -8.49
N ARG A 16 -8.36 5.33 -8.23
CA ARG A 16 -9.29 6.17 -7.47
C ARG A 16 -10.61 6.36 -8.21
N ASN A 17 -10.55 6.67 -9.50
CA ASN A 17 -11.73 6.89 -10.34
C ASN A 17 -12.56 5.61 -10.52
N GLU A 18 -11.92 4.44 -10.49
CA GLU A 18 -12.59 3.15 -10.48
C GLU A 18 -13.33 2.87 -9.17
N GLY A 19 -12.96 3.58 -8.09
CA GLY A 19 -13.69 3.58 -6.82
C GLY A 19 -12.91 2.99 -5.65
N PHE A 20 -11.61 2.70 -5.81
CA PHE A 20 -10.78 2.28 -4.68
C PHE A 20 -10.58 3.41 -3.67
N GLU A 21 -10.64 3.04 -2.38
CA GLU A 21 -10.33 3.92 -1.26
C GLU A 21 -8.80 4.00 -1.08
N LEU A 22 -8.18 5.04 -1.65
CA LEU A 22 -6.72 5.16 -1.79
C LEU A 22 -6.08 6.27 -0.98
N GLU A 23 -5.03 5.82 -0.32
CA GLU A 23 -3.96 6.47 0.40
C GLU A 23 -2.58 6.68 -0.22
N VAL A 24 -1.88 7.80 0.01
CA VAL A 24 -0.43 7.76 0.12
C VAL A 24 -0.05 8.18 1.54
N ARG A 25 0.68 7.32 2.24
CA ARG A 25 1.04 7.52 3.65
C ARG A 25 2.44 7.02 3.93
N GLU A 26 3.31 7.87 4.46
CA GLU A 26 4.68 7.53 4.84
C GLU A 26 5.44 6.81 3.70
N GLY A 27 5.29 7.28 2.46
CA GLY A 27 5.90 6.69 1.27
C GLY A 27 5.27 5.38 0.76
N HIS A 28 4.12 4.97 1.30
CA HIS A 28 3.42 3.74 0.91
C HIS A 28 2.10 4.06 0.20
N LEU A 29 1.77 3.26 -0.82
CA LEU A 29 0.42 3.18 -1.37
C LEU A 29 -0.43 2.34 -0.43
N VAL A 30 -1.53 2.89 0.07
CA VAL A 30 -2.46 2.22 0.97
C VAL A 30 -3.83 2.09 0.28
N VAL A 31 -4.40 0.89 0.32
CA VAL A 31 -5.70 0.57 -0.30
C VAL A 31 -6.60 -0.02 0.77
N HIS A 32 -7.65 0.71 1.13
CA HIS A 32 -8.55 0.35 2.21
C HIS A 32 -9.74 -0.47 1.72
N SER A 33 -10.53 -0.93 2.68
CA SER A 33 -11.86 -1.49 2.45
C SER A 33 -11.86 -2.75 1.58
N ILE A 34 -10.75 -3.50 1.54
CA ILE A 34 -10.62 -4.72 0.74
C ILE A 34 -11.43 -5.86 1.39
N PRO A 35 -12.47 -6.39 0.72
CA PRO A 35 -13.23 -7.52 1.23
C PRO A 35 -12.41 -8.81 1.23
N TYR A 36 -12.51 -9.58 2.31
CA TYR A 36 -11.91 -10.92 2.43
C TYR A 36 -12.73 -11.77 3.40
N LEU A 37 -12.57 -13.10 3.35
CA LEU A 37 -13.14 -14.00 4.36
C LEU A 37 -12.13 -14.28 5.47
N ASN A 38 -12.58 -14.26 6.72
CA ASN A 38 -11.78 -14.72 7.85
C ASN A 38 -11.96 -16.23 8.12
N ALA A 39 -11.32 -16.73 9.19
CA ALA A 39 -11.35 -18.15 9.56
C ALA A 39 -12.75 -18.68 9.88
N GLN A 40 -13.68 -17.80 10.25
CA GLN A 40 -15.07 -18.11 10.56
C GLN A 40 -15.97 -18.08 9.33
N GLY A 41 -15.43 -17.75 8.14
CA GLY A 41 -16.21 -17.56 6.93
C GLY A 41 -17.00 -16.24 6.92
N GLU A 42 -16.65 -15.30 7.78
CA GLU A 42 -17.26 -13.97 7.82
C GLU A 42 -16.56 -13.03 6.83
N VAL A 43 -17.35 -12.22 6.13
CA VAL A 43 -16.82 -11.14 5.29
C VAL A 43 -16.32 -10.01 6.18
N LYS A 44 -15.03 -9.72 6.09
CA LYS A 44 -14.35 -8.60 6.76
C LYS A 44 -13.76 -7.65 5.72
N ARG A 45 -13.35 -6.46 6.17
CA ARG A 45 -12.62 -5.48 5.35
C ARG A 45 -11.23 -5.27 5.93
N GLY A 46 -10.23 -5.38 5.07
CA GLY A 46 -8.82 -5.20 5.41
C GLY A 46 -8.18 -4.10 4.58
N THR A 47 -6.90 -3.84 4.85
CA THR A 47 -6.13 -2.80 4.19
C THR A 47 -4.87 -3.41 3.59
N PHE A 48 -4.68 -3.19 2.29
CA PHE A 48 -3.40 -3.46 1.64
C PHE A 48 -2.50 -2.24 1.73
N PHE A 49 -1.19 -2.49 1.81
CA PHE A 49 -0.22 -1.45 1.55
C PHE A 49 1.10 -1.99 1.00
N CYS A 50 1.80 -1.17 0.23
CA CYS A 50 3.15 -1.48 -0.25
C CYS A 50 3.94 -0.20 -0.52
N PRO A 51 5.27 -0.26 -0.57
CA PRO A 51 6.08 0.91 -0.93
C PRO A 51 5.64 1.49 -2.28
N LEU A 52 5.46 2.81 -2.32
CA LEU A 52 5.18 3.52 -3.57
C LEU A 52 6.51 3.88 -4.23
N ASP A 53 6.75 3.39 -5.43
CA ASP A 53 7.97 3.69 -6.17
C ASP A 53 7.75 4.94 -7.02
N GLN A 54 8.26 6.08 -6.57
CA GLN A 54 8.07 7.38 -7.21
C GLN A 54 9.42 7.99 -7.62
N PRO A 55 9.93 7.74 -8.85
CA PRO A 55 11.19 8.30 -9.32
C PRO A 55 11.20 9.83 -9.42
N SER A 56 10.05 10.48 -9.60
CA SER A 56 9.92 11.94 -9.56
C SER A 56 8.54 12.34 -9.02
N PRO A 57 8.34 13.60 -8.58
CA PRO A 57 7.09 14.05 -7.96
C PRO A 57 5.81 13.76 -8.75
N ASP A 58 5.88 13.73 -10.09
CA ASP A 58 4.72 13.52 -10.96
C ASP A 58 4.69 12.12 -11.61
N VAL A 59 5.70 11.28 -11.36
CA VAL A 59 5.85 9.98 -12.01
C VAL A 59 5.90 8.87 -10.97
N VAL A 60 4.92 7.98 -11.00
CA VAL A 60 4.95 6.68 -10.32
C VAL A 60 5.59 5.67 -11.27
N GLY A 61 6.64 5.01 -10.79
CA GLY A 61 7.33 3.94 -11.49
C GLY A 61 6.59 2.61 -11.37
N THR A 62 7.25 1.54 -11.82
CA THR A 62 6.73 0.18 -11.62
C THR A 62 7.02 -0.28 -10.19
N PRO A 63 6.17 -1.13 -9.60
CA PRO A 63 6.44 -1.69 -8.28
C PRO A 63 7.75 -2.49 -8.27
N SER A 64 8.71 -2.06 -7.44
CA SER A 64 10.02 -2.72 -7.28
C SER A 64 9.93 -4.08 -6.58
N THR A 65 8.87 -4.29 -5.80
CA THR A 65 8.60 -5.52 -5.06
C THR A 65 7.22 -6.08 -5.38
N HIS A 66 7.12 -7.41 -5.40
CA HIS A 66 5.83 -8.10 -5.54
C HIS A 66 5.09 -8.22 -4.21
N VAL A 67 5.76 -7.92 -3.09
CA VAL A 67 5.18 -8.06 -1.75
C VAL A 67 4.05 -7.05 -1.56
N MET A 68 2.93 -7.52 -1.04
CA MET A 68 1.81 -6.71 -0.56
C MET A 68 1.62 -6.95 0.92
N HIS A 69 1.68 -5.92 1.73
CA HIS A 69 1.40 -6.02 3.15
C HIS A 69 -0.11 -5.90 3.40
N PHE A 70 -0.57 -6.55 4.46
CA PHE A 70 -1.99 -6.64 4.76
C PHE A 70 -2.25 -6.45 6.26
N ILE A 71 -3.24 -5.60 6.54
CA ILE A 71 -3.80 -5.35 7.86
C ILE A 71 -5.18 -5.99 7.91
N GLY A 72 -5.36 -6.93 8.84
CA GLY A 72 -6.56 -7.74 8.96
C GLY A 72 -6.30 -9.09 9.60
N GLU A 73 -7.34 -9.91 9.68
CA GLU A 73 -7.28 -11.32 10.08
C GLU A 73 -6.75 -12.19 8.93
N SER A 74 -6.41 -13.46 9.23
CA SER A 74 -5.93 -14.38 8.20
C SER A 74 -6.98 -14.58 7.10
N PRO A 75 -6.66 -14.31 5.82
CA PRO A 75 -7.62 -14.55 4.75
C PRO A 75 -7.83 -16.04 4.47
N HIS A 76 -9.10 -16.40 4.27
CA HIS A 76 -9.56 -17.75 4.00
C HIS A 76 -10.30 -17.81 2.67
N LYS A 77 -10.32 -19.00 2.11
CA LYS A 77 -11.16 -19.40 0.99
C LYS A 77 -12.59 -19.62 1.46
N HIS A 78 -13.53 -19.55 0.54
CA HIS A 78 -14.93 -19.85 0.79
C HIS A 78 -15.17 -21.27 1.34
N ASN A 79 -14.28 -22.23 1.03
CA ASN A 79 -14.33 -23.59 1.57
C ASN A 79 -13.71 -23.75 2.98
N GLY A 80 -13.32 -22.64 3.63
CA GLY A 80 -12.80 -22.62 5.00
C GLY A 80 -11.30 -22.84 5.14
N GLY A 81 -10.55 -23.07 4.05
CA GLY A 81 -9.09 -23.19 4.11
C GLY A 81 -8.36 -21.85 3.97
N ARG A 82 -7.17 -21.69 4.55
CA ARG A 82 -6.32 -20.49 4.32
C ARG A 82 -5.93 -20.32 2.85
N ILE A 83 -5.73 -19.08 2.41
CA ILE A 83 -5.21 -18.77 1.06
C ILE A 83 -3.67 -18.88 1.05
N THR A 84 -3.14 -20.09 1.25
CA THR A 84 -1.68 -20.33 1.36
C THR A 84 -0.89 -19.96 0.11
N ALA A 85 -1.53 -19.89 -1.06
CA ALA A 85 -0.90 -19.57 -2.34
C ALA A 85 -0.33 -18.14 -2.42
N ILE A 86 -0.69 -17.25 -1.49
CA ILE A 86 -0.15 -15.89 -1.43
C ILE A 86 0.65 -15.62 -0.16
N GLU A 87 0.60 -16.50 0.84
CA GLU A 87 1.22 -16.25 2.14
C GLU A 87 2.75 -16.22 2.02
N TYR A 88 3.35 -15.12 2.45
CA TYR A 88 4.80 -14.95 2.52
C TYR A 88 5.30 -14.86 3.96
N SER A 89 4.62 -14.06 4.79
CA SER A 89 4.87 -14.01 6.23
C SER A 89 3.61 -13.62 7.02
N ALA A 90 3.60 -13.97 8.30
CA ALA A 90 2.54 -13.63 9.24
C ALA A 90 3.15 -13.13 10.56
N GLY A 91 2.45 -12.25 11.26
CA GLY A 91 2.87 -11.65 12.52
C GLY A 91 2.80 -10.12 12.49
N THR A 92 3.10 -9.50 13.63
CA THR A 92 3.14 -8.03 13.75
C THR A 92 4.39 -7.48 13.07
N LEU A 93 4.21 -6.76 11.97
CA LEU A 93 5.29 -6.17 11.18
C LEU A 93 5.16 -4.63 11.21
N PRO A 94 5.85 -3.94 12.14
CA PRO A 94 5.81 -2.48 12.24
C PRO A 94 6.70 -1.85 11.16
N LEU A 95 6.14 -1.61 9.98
CA LEU A 95 6.89 -1.13 8.80
C LEU A 95 7.06 0.38 8.79
N THR A 96 6.12 1.10 9.38
CA THR A 96 6.18 2.55 9.58
C THR A 96 5.67 2.90 10.98
N SER A 97 5.56 4.20 11.30
CA SER A 97 5.01 4.62 12.59
C SER A 97 3.50 4.34 12.71
N SER A 98 2.78 4.33 11.58
CA SER A 98 1.33 4.15 11.53
C SER A 98 0.84 2.88 10.83
N LEU A 99 1.70 2.20 10.06
CA LEU A 99 1.36 1.00 9.28
C LEU A 99 2.01 -0.23 9.89
N VAL A 100 1.20 -1.02 10.59
CA VAL A 100 1.59 -2.30 11.21
C VAL A 100 0.83 -3.42 10.52
N ALA A 101 1.52 -4.23 9.72
CA ALA A 101 0.89 -5.37 9.05
C ALA A 101 0.72 -6.57 9.97
N ASN A 102 -0.31 -7.37 9.68
CA ASN A 102 -0.52 -8.70 10.24
C ASN A 102 0.04 -9.79 9.32
N PHE A 103 0.09 -9.52 8.02
CA PHE A 103 0.55 -10.45 7.00
C PHE A 103 1.35 -9.73 5.91
N ALA A 104 2.25 -10.45 5.27
CA ALA A 104 2.79 -10.09 3.97
C ALA A 104 2.46 -11.18 2.97
N PHE A 105 2.04 -10.76 1.78
CA PHE A 105 1.70 -11.63 0.67
C PHE A 105 2.71 -11.50 -0.46
N SER A 106 3.03 -12.61 -1.11
CA SER A 106 3.87 -12.65 -2.30
C SER A 106 3.30 -13.64 -3.30
N ASN A 107 2.65 -13.13 -4.34
CA ASN A 107 2.12 -13.90 -5.44
C ASN A 107 2.39 -13.16 -6.75
N LYS A 108 3.53 -13.49 -7.36
CA LYS A 108 3.95 -12.90 -8.64
C LYS A 108 3.22 -13.60 -9.79
N PRO A 109 2.69 -12.87 -10.80
CA PRO A 109 2.15 -13.48 -12.01
C PRO A 109 3.19 -14.34 -12.74
N GLN A 110 2.83 -15.56 -13.10
CA GLN A 110 3.72 -16.49 -13.83
C GLN A 110 4.15 -15.90 -15.18
N GLY A 111 5.40 -16.14 -15.58
CA GLY A 111 5.92 -15.70 -16.88
C GLY A 111 6.25 -14.20 -16.99
N THR A 112 6.12 -13.44 -15.90
CA THR A 112 6.45 -12.00 -15.87
C THR A 112 7.72 -11.74 -15.05
N ASN A 113 8.31 -10.55 -15.21
CA ASN A 113 9.34 -10.04 -14.29
C ASN A 113 8.76 -9.31 -13.07
N GLY A 114 7.45 -9.06 -13.05
CA GLY A 114 6.75 -8.39 -11.97
C GLY A 114 5.42 -7.82 -12.43
N PHE A 115 4.87 -6.92 -11.61
CA PHE A 115 3.69 -6.14 -12.00
C PHE A 115 4.10 -5.01 -12.94
N ALA A 116 3.36 -4.81 -14.04
CA ALA A 116 3.64 -3.74 -14.99
C ALA A 116 3.26 -2.36 -14.41
N SER A 117 2.29 -2.31 -13.50
CA SER A 117 1.86 -1.09 -12.82
C SER A 117 1.36 -1.37 -11.40
N PHE A 118 1.21 -0.30 -10.60
CA PHE A 118 0.50 -0.40 -9.32
C PHE A 118 -0.98 -0.76 -9.50
N TYR A 119 -1.61 -0.35 -10.60
CA TYR A 119 -2.96 -0.74 -10.96
C TYR A 119 -3.08 -2.27 -11.04
N ASP A 120 -2.19 -2.91 -11.79
CA ASP A 120 -2.17 -4.37 -11.94
C ASP A 120 -1.92 -5.07 -10.61
N LYS A 121 -1.00 -4.54 -9.80
CA LYS A 121 -0.67 -5.09 -8.48
C LYS A 121 -1.86 -5.04 -7.53
N VAL A 122 -2.52 -3.88 -7.43
CA VAL A 122 -3.69 -3.69 -6.55
C VAL A 122 -4.83 -4.61 -6.98
N TRP A 123 -5.15 -4.65 -8.26
CA TRP A 123 -6.21 -5.52 -8.77
C TRP A 123 -5.91 -7.00 -8.60
N HIS A 124 -4.66 -7.41 -8.82
CA HIS A 124 -4.25 -8.81 -8.66
C HIS A 124 -4.52 -9.31 -7.25
N TYR A 125 -4.01 -8.62 -6.23
CA TYR A 125 -4.24 -9.02 -4.84
C TYR A 125 -5.70 -8.84 -4.39
N THR A 126 -6.35 -7.78 -4.86
CA THR A 126 -7.79 -7.56 -4.58
C THR A 126 -8.62 -8.72 -5.09
N ARG A 127 -8.41 -9.17 -6.34
CA ARG A 127 -9.16 -10.31 -6.91
C ARG A 127 -8.99 -11.59 -6.12
N ILE A 128 -7.79 -11.86 -5.60
CA ILE A 128 -7.54 -13.08 -4.83
C ILE A 128 -8.40 -13.12 -3.57
N LEU A 129 -8.50 -12.02 -2.82
CA LEU A 129 -9.30 -11.97 -1.59
C LEU A 129 -10.79 -11.76 -1.89
N TRP A 130 -11.10 -10.84 -2.80
CA TRP A 130 -12.46 -10.45 -3.12
C TRP A 130 -13.26 -11.59 -3.76
N ASN A 131 -12.64 -12.44 -4.60
CA ASN A 131 -13.36 -13.57 -5.19
C ASN A 131 -13.88 -14.55 -4.13
N GLU A 132 -13.11 -14.79 -3.06
CA GLU A 132 -13.54 -15.64 -1.95
C GLU A 132 -14.65 -14.96 -1.13
N ALA A 133 -14.52 -13.66 -0.84
CA ALA A 133 -15.55 -12.89 -0.15
C ALA A 133 -16.87 -12.84 -0.94
N ARG A 134 -16.80 -12.61 -2.26
CA ARG A 134 -17.96 -12.53 -3.15
C ARG A 134 -18.68 -13.86 -3.31
N ALA A 135 -17.98 -14.98 -3.14
CA ALA A 135 -18.61 -16.30 -3.11
C ALA A 135 -19.51 -16.49 -1.89
N ALA A 136 -19.23 -15.82 -0.76
CA ALA A 136 -20.08 -15.83 0.43
C ALA A 136 -21.15 -14.72 0.41
N ASP A 137 -20.81 -13.54 -0.09
CA ASP A 137 -21.71 -12.38 -0.20
C ASP A 137 -21.54 -11.70 -1.57
N PRO A 138 -22.45 -11.94 -2.54
CA PRO A 138 -22.33 -11.41 -3.90
C PRO A 138 -22.31 -9.88 -4.01
N ASP A 139 -22.87 -9.17 -3.03
CA ASP A 139 -23.02 -7.70 -3.06
C ASP A 139 -21.79 -6.97 -2.52
N VAL A 140 -20.83 -7.70 -1.92
CA VAL A 140 -19.62 -7.10 -1.38
C VAL A 140 -18.70 -6.61 -2.50
N THR A 141 -18.20 -5.37 -2.37
CA THR A 141 -17.29 -4.75 -3.33
C THR A 141 -16.13 -4.01 -2.64
N PRO A 142 -14.91 -4.03 -3.23
CA PRO A 142 -13.80 -3.17 -2.82
C PRO A 142 -13.96 -1.72 -3.30
N LEU A 143 -14.87 -1.46 -4.25
CA LEU A 143 -15.06 -0.15 -4.88
C LEU A 143 -16.09 0.66 -4.10
N THR A 144 -15.65 1.37 -3.07
CA THR A 144 -16.52 2.14 -2.16
C THR A 144 -16.76 3.58 -2.63
N TYR A 145 -15.93 4.09 -3.57
CA TYR A 145 -15.87 5.49 -3.98
C TYR A 145 -15.59 6.47 -2.84
N LYS A 146 -15.20 5.95 -1.66
CA LYS A 146 -14.84 6.79 -0.53
C LYS A 146 -13.52 7.47 -0.83
N VAL A 147 -13.54 8.79 -0.85
CA VAL A 147 -12.33 9.60 -0.97
C VAL A 147 -11.65 9.64 0.39
N VAL A 148 -10.40 9.21 0.44
CA VAL A 148 -9.53 9.48 1.59
C VAL A 148 -8.84 10.80 1.31
N GLU A 149 -9.08 11.79 2.18
CA GLU A 149 -8.34 13.04 2.13
C GLU A 149 -6.88 12.74 2.45
N ALA A 150 -5.97 13.31 1.67
CA ALA A 150 -4.56 13.26 2.03
C ALA A 150 -4.42 13.99 3.37
N GLU A 151 -3.97 13.28 4.41
CA GLU A 151 -3.49 13.96 5.61
C GLU A 151 -2.37 14.90 5.14
N SER A 152 -2.60 16.20 5.24
CA SER A 152 -1.55 17.20 5.07
C SER A 152 -0.53 16.91 6.16
N PRO A 153 0.65 16.33 5.85
CA PRO A 153 1.61 16.18 6.90
C PRO A 153 2.13 17.59 7.20
N ASP A 154 2.41 17.88 8.47
CA ASP A 154 3.36 18.92 8.89
C ASP A 154 4.78 18.57 8.39
N SER A 155 4.89 18.17 7.11
CA SER A 155 6.11 17.75 6.46
C SER A 155 6.81 18.99 5.94
N VAL A 156 8.08 19.09 6.28
CA VAL A 156 9.00 20.07 5.70
C VAL A 156 9.41 19.71 4.27
N PHE A 157 9.08 18.50 3.79
CA PHE A 157 9.42 18.05 2.45
C PHE A 157 8.41 18.53 1.41
N HIS A 158 8.92 18.94 0.24
CA HIS A 158 8.11 19.33 -0.90
C HIS A 158 7.43 18.15 -1.61
N TYR A 159 7.90 16.92 -1.38
CA TYR A 159 7.39 15.68 -1.96
C TYR A 159 7.46 14.56 -0.92
N GLU A 160 6.73 13.48 -1.19
CA GLU A 160 6.64 12.32 -0.31
C GLU A 160 7.98 11.55 -0.23
N ASP A 161 8.39 11.15 0.97
CA ASP A 161 9.58 10.29 1.15
C ASP A 161 9.27 8.83 0.77
N THR A 162 9.32 8.56 -0.54
CA THR A 162 9.21 7.21 -1.07
C THR A 162 10.52 6.42 -1.04
N ALA A 163 11.66 7.09 -0.80
CA ALA A 163 12.97 6.45 -0.78
C ALA A 163 13.09 5.55 0.46
N SER A 164 12.73 6.07 1.64
CA SER A 164 12.72 5.28 2.86
C SER A 164 11.78 4.07 2.77
N ALA A 165 10.62 4.23 2.13
CA ALA A 165 9.67 3.14 1.92
C ALA A 165 10.26 2.05 1.02
N ARG A 166 10.89 2.43 -0.10
CA ARG A 166 11.57 1.49 -1.02
C ARG A 166 12.64 0.67 -0.31
N TYR A 167 13.40 1.28 0.59
CA TYR A 167 14.47 0.61 1.33
C TYR A 167 14.01 -0.01 2.66
N GLY A 168 12.72 0.09 3.00
CA GLY A 168 12.17 -0.48 4.23
C GLY A 168 12.66 0.20 5.52
N THR A 169 13.08 1.47 5.44
CA THR A 169 13.63 2.25 6.56
C THR A 169 12.68 3.31 7.09
N THR A 170 11.46 3.42 6.57
CA THR A 170 10.47 4.44 6.98
C THR A 170 10.23 4.49 8.49
N ALA A 171 10.21 3.35 9.18
CA ALA A 171 10.07 3.31 10.63
C ALA A 171 11.16 4.10 11.40
N LEU A 172 12.32 4.36 10.78
CA LEU A 172 13.38 5.17 11.39
C LEU A 172 13.05 6.66 11.41
N ASN A 173 12.14 7.16 10.56
CA ASN A 173 11.78 8.59 10.49
C ASN A 173 11.28 9.10 11.85
N ALA A 174 10.57 8.26 12.61
CA ALA A 174 10.10 8.59 13.96
C ALA A 174 11.24 8.89 14.96
N ARG A 175 12.45 8.33 14.75
CA ARG A 175 13.61 8.60 15.61
C ARG A 175 14.21 9.99 15.36
N PHE A 176 14.00 10.54 14.17
CA PHE A 176 14.60 11.80 13.73
C PHE A 176 13.64 12.99 13.78
N SER A 177 12.33 12.75 13.97
CA SER A 177 11.27 13.77 13.90
C SER A 177 11.42 14.93 14.89
N SER A 178 12.07 14.71 16.03
CA SER A 178 12.34 15.74 17.05
C SER A 178 13.69 16.45 16.88
N LEU A 179 14.53 15.99 15.95
CA LEU A 179 15.86 16.54 15.75
C LEU A 179 15.83 17.78 14.87
N ARG A 180 16.66 18.76 15.22
CA ARG A 180 16.95 19.91 14.35
C ARG A 180 18.32 19.66 13.72
N ILE A 181 18.34 19.48 12.41
CA ILE A 181 19.55 19.19 11.65
C ILE A 181 20.01 20.48 10.97
N ALA A 182 21.29 20.82 11.12
CA ALA A 182 21.94 21.91 10.38
C ALA A 182 23.00 21.32 9.46
N ILE A 183 22.98 21.70 8.18
CA ILE A 183 24.03 21.36 7.22
C ILE A 183 25.02 22.53 7.20
N ILE A 184 26.29 22.26 7.51
CA ILE A 184 27.36 23.27 7.51
C ILE A 184 28.38 22.89 6.43
N GLY A 185 28.30 23.58 5.29
CA GLY A 185 29.21 23.40 4.16
C GLY A 185 28.67 24.12 2.92
N LEU A 186 29.57 24.71 2.11
CA LEU A 186 29.23 25.48 0.90
C LEU A 186 29.52 24.71 -0.40
N GLY A 187 29.71 23.39 -0.32
CA GLY A 187 30.01 22.52 -1.47
C GLY A 187 28.79 21.74 -1.94
N GLY A 188 28.87 21.12 -3.12
CA GLY A 188 27.75 20.38 -3.73
C GLY A 188 27.25 19.15 -2.97
N THR A 189 27.92 18.72 -1.89
CA THR A 189 27.46 17.65 -0.98
C THR A 189 26.64 18.18 0.20
N GLY A 190 26.55 19.50 0.37
CA GLY A 190 25.78 20.17 1.43
C GLY A 190 24.69 21.12 0.91
N ALA A 191 24.43 21.13 -0.41
CA ALA A 191 23.36 21.90 -1.06
C ALA A 191 22.18 21.00 -1.44
#